data_AF-A5GK00-F1
#
_entry.id   AF-A5GK00-F1
#
_cell.length_a   1.000
_cell.length_b   1.000
_cell.length_c   1.000
_cell.angle_alpha   90.00
_cell.angle_beta   90.00
_cell.angle_gamma   90.00
#
_symmetry.space_group_name_H-M   'P 1'
#
loop_
_entity.id
_entity.type
_entity.pdbx_description
1 polymer ?
#
loop_
_entity_poly.entity_id
_entity_poly.type
_entity_poly.pdbx_seq_one_letter_code
_entity_poly.pdbx_strand_id
1 'polypeptide(L)' 'MTDYEVHLRRYGGAMHGPMIIRLEAEDPVQAQRAARDLCPGAVVTRVEPTYSMR' A
#
# COMPACT_ATOMS: atom_id res chain seq x y z
N MET A 1 -0.89 13.86 9.67
CA MET A 1 -0.93 12.52 9.04
C MET A 1 -1.28 12.70 7.57
N THR A 2 -0.62 11.95 6.69
CA THR A 2 -0.72 12.06 5.23
C THR A 2 -1.36 10.78 4.69
N ASP A 3 -2.29 10.92 3.74
CA ASP A 3 -2.83 9.77 3.02
C ASP A 3 -1.81 9.24 2.02
N TYR A 4 -1.61 7.93 2.01
CA TYR A 4 -0.77 7.22 1.07
C TYR A 4 -1.57 6.20 0.26
N GLU A 5 -1.32 6.17 -1.03
CA GLU A 5 -1.72 5.09 -1.93
C GLU A 5 -0.56 4.10 -2.08
N VAL A 6 -0.81 2.85 -1.70
CA VAL A 6 0.18 1.77 -1.73
C VAL A 6 -0.22 0.75 -2.79
N HIS A 7 0.63 0.62 -3.80
CA HIS A 7 0.47 -0.36 -4.87
C HIS A 7 1.17 -1.66 -4.48
N LEU A 8 0.45 -2.76 -4.60
CA LEU A 8 0.85 -4.10 -4.20
C LEU A 8 0.64 -5.07 -5.37
N ARG A 9 1.44 -6.14 -5.38
CA ARG A 9 1.19 -7.32 -6.22
C ARG A 9 1.25 -8.55 -5.37
N ARG A 10 0.18 -9.34 -5.37
CA ARG A 10 0.16 -10.64 -4.70
C ARG A 10 0.60 -11.72 -5.67
N TYR A 11 1.63 -12.47 -5.30
CA TYR A 11 2.12 -13.61 -6.06
C TYR A 11 1.74 -14.88 -5.31
N GLY A 12 0.73 -15.61 -5.81
CA GLY A 12 0.25 -16.87 -5.22
C GLY A 12 -1.23 -16.85 -4.77
N GLY A 13 -1.88 -18.00 -4.88
CA GLY A 13 -3.32 -18.18 -4.59
C GLY A 13 -4.24 -17.85 -5.77
N ALA A 14 -5.56 -17.90 -5.55
CA ALA A 14 -6.58 -17.66 -6.58
C ALA A 14 -6.68 -16.20 -7.07
N MET A 15 -6.06 -15.26 -6.34
CA MET A 15 -5.99 -13.85 -6.72
C MET A 15 -4.55 -13.45 -7.03
N HIS A 16 -4.18 -13.57 -8.30
CA HIS A 16 -2.97 -12.97 -8.87
C HIS A 16 -3.37 -11.66 -9.54
N GLY A 17 -2.81 -10.53 -9.09
CA GLY A 17 -3.16 -9.23 -9.67
C GLY A 17 -2.60 -8.02 -8.94
N PRO A 18 -2.66 -6.84 -9.58
CA PRO A 18 -2.37 -5.57 -8.94
C PRO A 18 -3.45 -5.25 -7.89
N MET A 19 -3.02 -4.71 -6.76
CA MET A 19 -3.88 -4.25 -5.68
C MET A 19 -3.43 -2.85 -5.25
N ILE A 20 -4.38 -2.01 -4.88
CA ILE A 20 -4.13 -0.66 -4.40
C ILE A 20 -4.87 -0.52 -3.08
N ILE A 21 -4.16 -0.06 -2.05
CA ILE A 21 -4.76 0.27 -0.75
C ILE A 21 -4.42 1.69 -0.35
N ARG A 22 -5.31 2.34 0.39
CA ARG A 22 -5.13 3.69 0.91
C ARG A 22 -5.01 3.64 2.42
N LEU A 23 -3.99 4.30 2.96
CA LEU A 23 -3.64 4.27 4.37
C LEU A 23 -3.19 5.66 4.82
N GLU A 24 -3.64 6.11 5.99
CA GLU A 24 -3.05 7.27 6.65
C GLU A 24 -1.75 6.85 7.36
N ALA A 25 -0.67 7.60 7.16
CA ALA A 25 0.60 7.38 7.84
C ALA A 25 1.34 8.71 8.06
N GLU A 26 2.31 8.69 8.97
CA GLU A 26 3.23 9.80 9.23
C GLU A 26 4.30 9.91 8.14
N ASP A 27 4.76 8.78 7.61
CA ASP A 27 5.77 8.71 6.57
C ASP A 27 5.55 7.51 5.60
N PRO A 28 6.23 7.48 4.44
CA PRO A 28 6.08 6.40 3.46
C PRO A 28 6.52 5.02 3.98
N VAL A 29 7.45 4.96 4.94
CA VAL A 29 7.96 3.70 5.52
C VAL A 29 6.91 3.07 6.42
N GLN A 30 6.22 3.88 7.22
CA GLN A 30 5.10 3.45 8.04
C GLN A 30 3.94 2.95 7.15
N ALA A 31 3.58 3.69 6.08
CA ALA A 31 2.56 3.26 5.12
C ALA A 31 2.92 1.90 4.48
N GLN A 32 4.18 1.71 4.09
CA GLN A 32 4.67 0.45 3.53
C GLN A 32 4.57 -0.72 4.54
N ARG A 33 4.89 -0.49 5.81
CA ARG A 33 4.80 -1.52 6.86
C ARG A 33 3.36 -1.92 7.10
N ALA A 34 2.48 -0.94 7.32
CA ALA A 34 1.05 -1.17 7.49
C ALA A 34 0.45 -1.93 6.29
N ALA A 35 0.87 -1.61 5.07
CA ALA A 35 0.44 -2.31 3.86
C ALA A 35 0.85 -3.79 3.83
N ARG A 36 2.06 -4.11 4.28
CA ARG A 36 2.55 -5.50 4.35
C ARG A 36 1.82 -6.31 5.40
N ASP A 37 1.52 -5.70 6.55
CA ASP A 37 0.79 -6.35 7.64
C ASP A 37 -0.66 -6.67 7.24
N LEU A 38 -1.30 -5.77 6.48
CA LEU A 38 -2.65 -5.97 5.95
C LEU A 38 -2.70 -6.99 4.80
N CYS A 39 -1.63 -7.11 4.02
CA CYS A 39 -1.56 -7.95 2.82
C CYS A 39 -0.37 -8.94 2.88
N PRO A 40 -0.43 -9.96 3.77
CA PRO A 40 0.65 -10.92 3.90
C PRO A 40 0.86 -11.70 2.59
N GLY A 41 2.12 -11.77 2.14
CA GLY A 41 2.52 -12.39 0.88
C GLY A 41 2.33 -11.50 -0.36
N ALA A 42 1.89 -10.25 -0.20
CA ALA A 42 1.93 -9.26 -1.26
C ALA A 42 3.25 -8.47 -1.25
N VAL A 43 3.74 -8.14 -2.44
CA VAL A 43 4.94 -7.32 -2.64
C VAL A 43 4.49 -5.90 -2.90
N VAL A 44 4.94 -4.96 -2.06
CA VAL A 44 4.76 -3.52 -2.30
C VAL A 44 5.62 -3.11 -3.47
N THR A 45 5.02 -2.50 -4.49
CA THR A 45 5.70 -2.05 -5.71
C THR A 45 5.86 -0.53 -5.76
N ARG A 46 4.96 0.23 -5.10
CA ARG A 46 5.00 1.70 -5.09
C ARG A 46 4.24 2.23 -3.86
N VAL A 47 4.70 3.33 -3.29
CA VAL A 47 4.03 4.06 -2.19
C VAL A 47 4.04 5.53 -2.58
N GLU A 48 2.87 6.15 -2.67
CA GLU A 48 2.74 7.55 -3.08
C GLU A 48 1.85 8.31 -2.10
N PRO A 49 2.23 9.53 -1.67
CA PRO A 49 1.30 10.38 -0.95
C PRO A 49 0.17 10.79 -1.91
N THR A 50 -1.07 10.55 -1.51
CA THR A 50 -2.22 11.14 -2.18
C THR A 50 -2.37 12.56 -1.68
N TYR A 51 -1.85 13.51 -2.46
CA TYR A 51 -2.17 14.92 -2.28
C TYR A 51 -3.62 15.13 -2.70
N SER A 52 -4.55 14.83 -1.79
CA SER A 52 -5.86 15.44 -1.81
C SER A 52 -5.62 16.94 -1.69
N MET A 53 -5.64 17.68 -2.82
CA MET A 53 -5.81 19.12 -2.78
C MET A 53 -7.13 19.37 -2.04
N ARG A 54 -7.02 19.76 -0.78
CA ARG A 54 -8.14 20.12 0.09
C ARG A 54 -8.35 21.61 0.01
#